data_AF-A0A4Q2YQD7-F1
#
_entry.id   AF-A0A4Q2YQD7-F1
#
_cell.length_a   1.000
_cell.length_b   1.000
_cell.length_c   1.000
_cell.angle_alpha   90.00
_cell.angle_beta   90.00
_cell.angle_gamma   90.00
#
_symmetry.space_group_name_H-M   'P 1'
#
loop_
_entity.id
_entity.type
_entity.pdbx_description
1 polymer ?
#
loop_
_entity_poly.entity_id
_entity_poly.type
_entity_poly.pdbx_seq_one_letter_code
_entity_poly.pdbx_strand_id
1 'polypeptide(L)'
;AALGREREKLLRNLRGVREMDKKPDAVVIVDSARETIAVAEARRLNIPIIAIVDTNADPALVDYPIPGNDDAIRSIRIILQNLVDAMVAARKN
;
A
#
# COMPACT_ATOMS: atom_id res chain seq x y z
N ALA A 1 4.97 -24.67 22.27
CA ALA A 1 5.56 -24.52 20.91
C ALA A 1 4.55 -24.01 19.87
N ALA A 2 3.33 -24.56 19.76
CA ALA A 2 2.32 -24.12 18.78
C ALA A 2 1.87 -22.66 18.97
N LEU A 3 1.58 -22.25 20.21
CA LEU A 3 1.17 -20.88 20.56
C LEU A 3 2.24 -19.81 20.18
N GLY A 4 3.53 -20.17 20.25
CA GLY A 4 4.62 -19.26 19.85
C GLY A 4 4.61 -19.00 18.34
N ARG A 5 4.45 -20.05 17.53
CA ARG A 5 4.39 -19.94 16.06
C ARG A 5 3.15 -19.18 15.60
N GLU A 6 2.02 -19.42 16.24
CA GLU A 6 0.78 -18.70 15.93
C GLU A 6 0.90 -17.22 16.28
N ARG A 7 1.48 -16.89 17.44
CA ARG A 7 1.77 -15.52 17.83
C ARG A 7 2.69 -14.82 16.82
N GLU A 8 3.76 -15.48 16.37
CA GLU A 8 4.66 -14.92 15.35
C GLU A 8 3.97 -14.69 14.01
N LYS A 9 3.14 -15.62 13.56
CA LYS A 9 2.37 -15.48 12.32
C LYS A 9 1.42 -14.28 12.40
N LEU A 10 0.69 -14.13 13.51
CA LEU A 10 -0.20 -13.00 13.74
C LEU A 10 0.56 -11.67 13.78
N LEU A 11 1.68 -11.62 14.51
CA LEU A 11 2.53 -10.42 14.57
C LEU A 11 3.09 -10.05 13.19
N ARG A 12 3.55 -11.02 12.40
CA ARG A 12 4.07 -10.75 11.05
C ARG A 12 3.02 -10.08 10.17
N ASN A 13 1.77 -10.56 10.21
CA ASN A 13 0.70 -10.10 9.33
C ASN A 13 0.05 -8.80 9.82
N LEU A 14 -0.15 -8.65 11.14
CA LEU A 14 -0.97 -7.58 11.70
C LEU A 14 -0.18 -6.44 12.34
N ARG A 15 1.15 -6.54 12.46
CA ARG A 15 1.95 -5.49 13.14
C ARG A 15 1.70 -4.08 12.59
N GLY A 16 1.50 -3.93 11.29
CA GLY A 16 1.34 -2.62 10.65
C GLY A 16 -0.01 -1.96 10.91
N VAL A 17 -1.06 -2.75 11.12
CA VAL A 17 -2.42 -2.25 11.35
C VAL A 17 -2.81 -2.28 12.83
N ARG A 18 -2.13 -3.07 13.65
CA ARG A 18 -2.42 -3.24 15.07
C ARG A 18 -2.29 -1.93 15.86
N GLU A 19 -1.37 -1.05 15.46
CA GLU A 19 -1.13 0.23 16.12
C GLU A 19 -2.00 1.36 15.55
N MET A 20 -2.93 1.06 14.64
CA MET A 20 -3.80 2.07 14.03
C MET A 20 -5.07 2.26 14.87
N ASP A 21 -5.22 3.46 15.47
CA ASP A 21 -6.44 3.83 16.22
C ASP A 21 -7.63 4.19 15.30
N LYS A 22 -7.33 4.62 14.07
CA LYS A 22 -8.32 5.01 13.05
C LYS A 22 -7.94 4.43 11.70
N LYS A 23 -8.93 4.35 10.79
CA LYS A 23 -8.68 3.97 9.38
C LYS A 23 -7.67 4.96 8.74
N PRO A 24 -6.85 4.51 7.79
CA PRO A 24 -5.90 5.39 7.13
C PRO A 24 -6.62 6.48 6.33
N ASP A 25 -5.99 7.65 6.24
CA ASP A 25 -6.49 8.78 5.44
C ASP A 25 -6.21 8.56 3.93
N ALA A 26 -5.24 7.72 3.58
CA ALA A 26 -4.94 7.24 2.24
C ALA A 26 -4.13 5.93 2.29
N VAL A 27 -4.15 5.12 1.23
CA VAL A 27 -3.35 3.89 1.12
C VAL A 27 -2.49 3.90 -0.14
N VAL A 28 -1.28 3.32 -0.03
CA VAL A 28 -0.40 3.06 -1.16
C VAL A 28 -0.44 1.56 -1.48
N ILE A 29 -0.84 1.20 -2.69
CA ILE A 29 -0.95 -0.18 -3.17
C ILE A 29 0.09 -0.42 -4.27
N VAL A 30 0.86 -1.49 -4.14
CA VAL A 30 1.80 -1.97 -5.18
C VAL A 30 1.14 -3.16 -5.86
N ASP A 31 1.17 -3.19 -7.20
CA ASP A 31 0.50 -4.19 -8.03
C ASP A 31 -1.01 -4.27 -7.75
N SER A 32 -1.73 -3.22 -8.19
CA SER A 32 -3.18 -3.10 -8.01
C SER A 32 -3.98 -4.17 -8.77
N ALA A 33 -3.39 -4.79 -9.80
CA ALA A 33 -3.98 -5.89 -10.55
C ALA A 33 -3.99 -7.19 -9.73
N ARG A 34 -2.97 -7.44 -8.91
CA ARG A 34 -2.95 -8.58 -7.97
C ARG A 34 -3.68 -8.30 -6.67
N GLU A 35 -3.54 -7.09 -6.12
CA GLU A 35 -4.09 -6.70 -4.80
C GLU A 35 -5.55 -6.21 -4.88
N THR A 36 -6.39 -6.95 -5.62
CA THR A 36 -7.80 -6.59 -5.86
C THR A 36 -8.63 -6.46 -4.58
N ILE A 37 -8.32 -7.24 -3.55
CA ILE A 37 -9.00 -7.18 -2.25
C ILE A 37 -8.71 -5.84 -1.56
N ALA A 38 -7.43 -5.41 -1.54
CA ALA A 38 -7.04 -4.14 -0.94
C ALA A 38 -7.69 -2.96 -1.65
N VAL A 39 -7.75 -2.99 -2.99
CA VAL A 39 -8.45 -1.99 -3.80
C VAL A 39 -9.94 -1.96 -3.46
N ALA A 40 -10.60 -3.12 -3.41
CA ALA A 40 -12.03 -3.21 -3.12
C ALA A 40 -12.38 -2.72 -1.70
N GLU A 41 -11.58 -3.09 -0.70
CA GLU A 41 -11.74 -2.65 0.69
C GLU A 41 -11.53 -1.14 0.83
N ALA A 42 -10.47 -0.59 0.24
CA ALA A 42 -10.18 0.84 0.27
C ALA A 42 -11.32 1.65 -0.38
N ARG A 43 -11.82 1.23 -1.55
CA ARG A 43 -12.98 1.86 -2.19
C ARG A 43 -14.22 1.79 -1.33
N ARG A 44 -14.51 0.63 -0.73
CA ARG A 44 -15.68 0.44 0.15
C ARG A 44 -15.62 1.34 1.40
N LEU A 45 -14.42 1.58 1.92
CA LEU A 45 -14.19 2.43 3.10
C LEU A 45 -13.97 3.91 2.75
N ASN A 46 -14.12 4.28 1.47
CA ASN A 46 -13.83 5.61 0.92
C ASN A 46 -12.45 6.10 1.36
N ILE A 47 -11.43 5.27 1.15
CA ILE A 47 -10.04 5.57 1.42
C ILE A 47 -9.36 5.81 0.07
N PRO A 48 -8.78 7.01 -0.17
CA PRO A 48 -8.04 7.32 -1.39
C PRO A 48 -6.91 6.34 -1.66
N ILE A 49 -6.79 5.92 -2.91
CA ILE A 49 -5.83 4.92 -3.38
C ILE A 49 -4.75 5.60 -4.24
N ILE A 50 -3.51 5.47 -3.80
CA ILE A 50 -2.32 5.74 -4.60
C ILE A 50 -1.75 4.39 -5.03
N ALA A 51 -1.53 4.16 -6.32
CA ALA A 51 -0.99 2.88 -6.77
C ALA A 51 -0.07 3.00 -7.97
N ILE A 52 0.91 2.10 -8.05
CA ILE A 52 1.69 1.89 -9.27
C ILE A 52 0.81 1.11 -10.24
N VAL A 53 0.70 1.60 -11.47
CA VAL A 53 -0.12 1.02 -12.54
C VAL A 53 0.79 0.68 -13.71
N ASP A 54 0.90 -0.61 -14.02
CA ASP A 54 1.51 -1.13 -15.24
C ASP A 54 0.42 -1.51 -16.27
N THR A 55 0.81 -2.05 -17.41
CA THR A 55 -0.02 -2.41 -18.57
C THR A 55 -1.20 -3.33 -18.27
N ASN A 56 -1.18 -4.05 -17.15
CA ASN A 56 -2.20 -5.00 -16.72
C ASN A 56 -3.21 -4.44 -15.70
N ALA A 57 -2.99 -3.25 -15.17
CA ALA A 57 -3.82 -2.63 -14.14
C ALA A 57 -4.79 -1.60 -14.74
N ASP A 58 -6.01 -1.53 -14.19
CA ASP A 58 -7.01 -0.55 -14.60
C ASP A 58 -6.84 0.76 -13.78
N PRO A 59 -6.36 1.86 -14.39
CA PRO A 59 -6.16 3.12 -13.69
C PRO A 59 -7.47 3.75 -13.20
N ALA A 60 -8.64 3.37 -13.74
CA ALA A 60 -9.93 3.90 -13.28
C ALA A 60 -10.31 3.42 -11.87
N LEU A 61 -9.64 2.37 -11.38
CA LEU A 61 -9.86 1.85 -10.03
C LEU A 61 -9.03 2.59 -8.96
N VAL A 62 -8.10 3.45 -9.38
CA VAL A 62 -7.10 4.14 -8.54
C VAL A 62 -7.31 5.65 -8.60
N ASP A 63 -7.32 6.33 -7.46
CA ASP A 63 -7.53 7.79 -7.41
C ASP A 63 -6.29 8.57 -7.89
N TYR A 64 -5.10 8.09 -7.54
CA TYR A 64 -3.81 8.68 -7.92
C TYR A 64 -2.90 7.62 -8.56
N PRO A 65 -3.11 7.29 -9.85
CA PRO A 65 -2.29 6.30 -10.54
C PRO A 65 -0.89 6.85 -10.86
N ILE A 66 0.13 6.07 -10.54
CA ILE A 66 1.54 6.33 -10.88
C ILE A 66 1.91 5.34 -12.00
N PRO A 67 2.09 5.79 -13.25
CA PRO A 67 2.50 4.89 -14.32
C PRO A 67 3.93 4.39 -14.04
N GLY A 68 4.11 3.07 -14.02
CA GLY A 68 5.41 2.48 -13.74
C GLY A 68 5.37 0.96 -13.72
N ASN A 69 6.56 0.36 -13.74
CA ASN A 69 6.71 -1.09 -13.65
C ASN A 69 6.58 -1.53 -12.17
N ASP A 70 5.56 -2.34 -11.88
CA ASP A 70 5.27 -2.89 -10.56
C ASP A 70 5.83 -4.31 -10.34
N ASP A 71 6.29 -5.00 -11.39
CA ASP A 71 6.99 -6.29 -11.31
C ASP A 71 8.46 -6.14 -10.81
N ALA A 72 9.09 -4.99 -11.05
CA ALA A 72 10.50 -4.77 -10.77
C ALA A 72 10.75 -4.14 -9.39
N ILE A 73 11.39 -4.89 -8.48
CA ILE A 73 11.77 -4.42 -7.13
C ILE A 73 12.50 -3.07 -7.15
N ARG A 74 13.39 -2.84 -8.13
CA ARG A 74 14.13 -1.58 -8.27
C ARG A 74 13.18 -0.40 -8.57
N SER A 75 12.21 -0.61 -9.46
CA SER A 75 11.22 0.40 -9.84
C SER A 75 10.34 0.77 -8.65
N ILE A 76 9.74 -0.25 -8.01
CA ILE A 76 8.94 -0.10 -6.79
C ILE A 76 9.71 0.68 -5.72
N ARG A 77 10.97 0.30 -5.47
CA ARG A 77 11.80 0.96 -4.46
C ARG A 77 12.02 2.43 -4.76
N ILE A 78 12.32 2.80 -6.01
CA ILE A 78 12.53 4.19 -6.40
C ILE A 78 11.26 5.02 -6.20
N ILE A 79 10.11 4.50 -6.63
CA ILE A 79 8.82 5.18 -6.50
C ILE A 79 8.47 5.38 -5.01
N LEU A 80 8.54 4.32 -4.21
CA LEU A 80 8.24 4.39 -2.79
C LEU A 80 9.21 5.31 -2.04
N GLN A 81 10.50 5.30 -2.39
CA GLN A 81 11.48 6.18 -1.76
C GLN A 81 11.15 7.66 -2.02
N ASN A 82 10.86 8.02 -3.28
CA ASN A 82 10.48 9.39 -3.63
C ASN A 82 9.20 9.84 -2.92
N LEU A 83 8.20 8.96 -2.81
CA LEU A 83 6.97 9.23 -2.05
C LEU A 83 7.28 9.50 -0.57
N VAL A 84 8.07 8.64 0.06
CA VAL A 84 8.46 8.79 1.47
C VAL A 84 9.27 10.07 1.69
N ASP A 85 10.23 10.36 0.83
CA ASP A 85 11.07 11.56 0.94
C ASP A 85 10.21 12.84 0.84
N ALA A 86 9.26 12.87 -0.09
CA ALA A 86 8.31 13.97 -0.23
C ALA A 86 7.43 14.14 1.02
N MET A 87 6.89 13.06 1.59
CA MET A 87 6.08 13.11 2.82
C MET A 87 6.90 13.59 4.02
N VAL A 88 8.14 13.11 4.17
CA VAL A 88 9.03 13.50 5.27
C VAL A 88 9.42 14.97 5.14
N ALA A 89 9.68 15.46 3.93
CA ALA A 89 9.95 16.87 3.68
C ALA A 89 8.74 17.74 4.00
N ALA A 90 7.53 17.33 3.57
CA ALA A 90 6.30 18.06 3.82
C ALA A 90 5.97 18.16 5.33
N ARG A 91 6.23 17.11 6.11
CA ARG A 91 6.00 17.09 7.57
C ARG A 91 6.93 18.04 8.35
N LYS A 92 8.09 18.37 7.80
CA LYS A 92 9.07 19.26 8.46
C LYS A 92 8.74 20.75 8.31
N ASN A 93 7.83 21.09 7.40
CA ASN A 93 7.28 22.43 7.23
C ASN A 93 5.99 22.59 8.04
#